data_AF-A0A965F443-F1
#
_entry.id   AF-A0A965F443-F1
#
_cell.length_a   1.000
_cell.length_b   1.000
_cell.length_c   1.000
_cell.angle_alpha   90.00
_cell.angle_beta   90.00
_cell.angle_gamma   90.00
#
_symmetry.space_group_name_H-M   'P 1'
#
loop_
_entity.id
_entity.type
_entity.pdbx_description
1 polymer ?
#
loop_
_entity_poly.entity_id
_entity_poly.type
_entity_poly.pdbx_seq_one_letter_code
_entity_poly.pdbx_strand_id
1 'polypeptide(L)'
;MSTQSGLALALFLLAGAQTLATMAVYALPVLVAYAAPDFGLARANIGYQVGLVYLCAVFASAYGPRWLAVWGPARTTQIALCAAAAGVALLSFAHIAIAVPATMLIGLAYGLTNPAASQLLGKLAPPARRNMVFGLKQMGVPFGVALAGLMLPGTDMVAMLIGDYGWDSVSAGALVGLCQVVGGLSRIGWALVADTRLGGQRVLMLIGALSGIFLMMLPLVGGSETFLLVLLFIAIGGSTAGWNGVLVAESVRLAPPGAAGPASGAVISLSFAGAVLGPPLIALLGQELHGYRYAFAVLATLPLAGAALCWFGRHARRGDFT
;
A
#
# COMPACT_ATOMS: atom_id res chain seq x y z
N MET A 1 24.62 22.65 -6.42
CA MET A 1 24.46 21.29 -5.88
C MET A 1 24.46 20.32 -7.05
N SER A 2 25.27 19.26 -7.02
CA SER A 2 25.20 18.24 -8.08
C SER A 2 23.78 17.65 -8.10
N THR A 3 23.27 17.34 -9.30
CA THR A 3 21.94 16.75 -9.51
C THR A 3 21.70 15.51 -8.64
N GLN A 4 22.77 14.79 -8.26
CA GLN A 4 22.72 13.65 -7.35
C GLN A 4 22.42 14.04 -5.89
N SER A 5 23.01 15.13 -5.36
CA SER A 5 22.74 15.61 -4.00
C SER A 5 21.30 16.09 -3.83
N GLY A 6 20.71 16.69 -4.88
CA GLY A 6 19.30 17.11 -4.87
C GLY A 6 18.32 15.95 -4.86
N LEU A 7 18.61 14.87 -5.61
CA LEU A 7 17.77 13.68 -5.65
C LEU A 7 17.79 12.91 -4.32
N ALA A 8 18.95 12.75 -3.69
CA ALA A 8 19.07 12.06 -2.41
C ALA A 8 18.27 12.77 -1.30
N LEU A 9 18.39 14.10 -1.22
CA LEU A 9 17.61 14.90 -0.28
C LEU A 9 16.11 14.82 -0.55
N ALA A 10 15.70 14.94 -1.82
CA ALA A 10 14.29 14.82 -2.19
C ALA A 10 13.72 13.43 -1.83
N LEU A 11 14.49 12.36 -2.07
CA LEU A 11 14.11 11.01 -1.67
C LEU A 11 13.93 10.86 -0.17
N PHE A 12 14.89 11.34 0.62
CA PHE A 12 14.81 11.30 2.08
C PHE A 12 13.55 12.01 2.59
N LEU A 13 13.30 13.23 2.11
CA LEU A 13 12.14 14.03 2.51
C LEU A 13 10.81 13.39 2.09
N LEU A 14 10.72 12.89 0.86
CA LEU A 14 9.49 12.27 0.35
C LEU A 14 9.21 10.90 0.99
N ALA A 15 10.25 10.11 1.26
CA ALA A 15 10.11 8.86 2.01
C ALA A 15 9.68 9.15 3.45
N GLY A 16 10.30 10.13 4.12
CA GLY A 16 9.91 10.57 5.46
C GLY A 16 8.48 11.09 5.52
N ALA A 17 8.06 11.90 4.54
CA ALA A 17 6.67 12.36 4.42
C ALA A 17 5.70 11.19 4.25
N GLN A 18 6.04 10.20 3.42
CA GLN A 18 5.23 8.99 3.25
C GLN A 18 5.15 8.18 4.55
N THR A 19 6.25 8.07 5.29
CA THR A 19 6.29 7.42 6.61
C THR A 19 5.32 8.07 7.59
N LEU A 20 5.43 9.39 7.77
CA LEU A 20 4.59 10.15 8.70
C LEU A 20 3.10 10.09 8.31
N ALA A 21 2.80 10.27 7.03
CA ALA A 21 1.42 10.20 6.54
C ALA A 21 0.83 8.79 6.72
N THR A 22 1.63 7.73 6.49
CA THR A 22 1.18 6.35 6.72
C THR A 22 0.99 6.09 8.21
N MET A 23 1.89 6.59 9.06
CA MET A 23 1.76 6.48 10.52
C MET A 23 0.47 7.13 11.01
N ALA A 24 0.10 8.31 10.48
CA ALA A 24 -1.16 8.98 10.80
C ALA A 24 -2.40 8.16 10.42
N VAL A 25 -2.39 7.47 9.28
CA VAL A 25 -3.46 6.58 8.85
C VAL A 25 -3.64 5.41 9.82
N TYR A 26 -2.54 4.78 10.22
CA TYR A 26 -2.55 3.55 11.01
C TYR A 26 -2.51 3.78 12.53
N ALA A 27 -2.41 5.02 13.01
CA ALA A 27 -2.36 5.35 14.44
C ALA A 27 -3.58 4.81 15.23
N LEU A 28 -4.80 5.10 14.76
CA LEU A 28 -6.02 4.64 15.45
C LEU A 28 -6.27 3.13 15.28
N PRO A 29 -6.13 2.53 14.07
CA PRO A 29 -6.29 1.08 13.90
C PRO A 29 -5.37 0.25 14.79
N VAL A 30 -4.11 0.65 14.97
CA VAL A 30 -3.19 -0.10 15.84
C VAL A 30 -3.60 0.00 17.32
N LEU A 31 -4.13 1.15 17.74
CA LEU A 31 -4.58 1.37 19.11
C LEU A 31 -6.01 0.86 19.37
N VAL A 32 -6.65 0.15 18.43
CA VAL A 32 -8.07 -0.24 18.48
C VAL A 32 -8.49 -0.91 19.78
N ALA A 33 -7.65 -1.77 20.36
CA ALA A 33 -7.96 -2.49 21.59
C ALA A 33 -8.12 -1.56 22.81
N TYR A 34 -7.39 -0.44 22.81
CA TYR A 34 -7.39 0.56 23.87
C TYR A 34 -8.33 1.73 23.56
N ALA A 35 -8.38 2.17 22.29
CA ALA A 35 -9.15 3.32 21.87
C ALA A 35 -10.65 3.02 21.72
N ALA A 36 -11.04 1.80 21.31
CA ALA A 36 -12.45 1.50 21.07
C ALA A 36 -13.36 1.73 22.31
N PRO A 37 -12.97 1.33 23.54
CA PRO A 37 -13.68 1.71 24.76
C PRO A 37 -13.83 3.22 24.95
N ASP A 38 -12.78 4.00 24.70
CA ASP A 38 -12.80 5.46 24.86
C ASP A 38 -13.79 6.15 23.92
N PHE A 39 -13.97 5.60 22.71
CA PHE A 39 -14.98 6.05 21.76
C PHE A 39 -16.40 5.52 22.05
N GLY A 40 -16.57 4.61 23.01
CA GLY A 40 -17.82 3.90 23.24
C GLY A 40 -18.22 3.00 22.06
N LEU A 41 -17.24 2.53 21.28
CA LEU A 41 -17.45 1.75 20.06
C LEU A 41 -17.03 0.29 20.23
N ALA A 42 -17.70 -0.60 19.50
CA ALA A 42 -17.16 -1.94 19.28
C ALA A 42 -15.85 -1.87 18.48
N ARG A 43 -14.87 -2.74 18.79
CA ARG A 43 -13.58 -2.81 18.08
C ARG A 43 -13.73 -2.91 16.56
N ALA A 44 -14.75 -3.65 16.10
CA ALA A 44 -15.07 -3.78 14.68
C ALA A 44 -15.38 -2.43 13.99
N ASN A 45 -15.94 -1.47 14.72
CA ASN A 45 -16.34 -0.18 14.14
C ASN A 45 -15.15 0.76 13.89
N ILE A 46 -14.04 0.61 14.60
CA ILE A 46 -12.80 1.36 14.32
C ILE A 46 -12.24 0.95 12.95
N GLY A 47 -12.52 -0.27 12.46
CA GLY A 47 -12.13 -0.70 11.12
C GLY A 47 -12.71 0.17 9.99
N TYR A 48 -13.90 0.77 10.18
CA TYR A 48 -14.49 1.69 9.20
C TYR A 48 -13.67 2.97 9.00
N GLN A 49 -12.85 3.35 9.98
CA GLN A 49 -11.96 4.50 9.87
C GLN A 49 -10.99 4.34 8.69
N VAL A 50 -10.39 3.16 8.53
CA VAL A 50 -9.44 2.89 7.43
C VAL A 50 -10.13 3.00 6.07
N GLY A 51 -11.36 2.49 5.96
CA GLY A 51 -12.18 2.64 4.76
C GLY A 51 -12.45 4.11 4.42
N LEU A 52 -12.82 4.92 5.43
CA LEU A 52 -13.07 6.35 5.25
C LEU A 52 -11.79 7.14 4.86
N VAL A 53 -10.64 6.82 5.48
CA VAL A 53 -9.34 7.39 5.07
C VAL A 53 -9.10 7.16 3.59
N TYR A 54 -9.18 5.90 3.14
CA TYR A 54 -8.87 5.56 1.77
C TYR A 54 -9.92 6.11 0.78
N LEU A 55 -11.19 6.21 1.18
CA LEU A 55 -12.22 6.90 0.40
C LEU A 55 -11.85 8.38 0.18
N CYS A 56 -11.50 9.11 1.24
CA CYS A 56 -11.03 10.50 1.11
C CYS A 56 -9.73 10.59 0.30
N ALA A 57 -8.82 9.63 0.44
CA ALA A 57 -7.57 9.58 -0.32
C ALA A 57 -7.81 9.40 -1.82
N VAL A 58 -8.82 8.60 -2.22
CA VAL A 58 -9.23 8.45 -3.63
C VAL A 58 -9.61 9.81 -4.21
N PHE A 59 -10.47 10.57 -3.51
CA PHE A 59 -10.87 11.91 -3.94
C PHE A 59 -9.68 12.87 -4.00
N ALA A 60 -8.90 12.96 -2.93
CA ALA A 60 -7.75 13.86 -2.88
C ALA A 60 -6.73 13.58 -4.00
N SER A 61 -6.45 12.30 -4.28
CA SER A 61 -5.48 11.95 -5.32
C SER A 61 -6.03 12.18 -6.74
N ALA A 62 -7.34 11.99 -6.96
CA ALA A 62 -8.00 12.31 -8.24
C ALA A 62 -7.94 13.82 -8.56
N TYR A 63 -8.09 14.69 -7.55
CA TYR A 63 -7.94 16.14 -7.71
C TYR A 63 -6.50 16.63 -7.53
N GLY A 64 -5.56 15.74 -7.19
CA GLY A 64 -4.14 16.00 -6.95
C GLY A 64 -3.51 17.00 -7.92
N PRO A 65 -3.68 16.85 -9.24
CA PRO A 65 -3.11 17.77 -10.23
C PRO A 65 -3.55 19.23 -10.07
N ARG A 66 -4.80 19.49 -9.66
CA ARG A 66 -5.31 20.85 -9.45
C ARG A 66 -4.63 21.49 -8.25
N TRP A 67 -4.53 20.75 -7.14
CA TRP A 67 -3.84 21.23 -5.92
C TRP A 67 -2.36 21.52 -6.20
N LEU A 68 -1.70 20.66 -6.98
CA LEU A 68 -0.32 20.84 -7.39
C LEU A 68 -0.11 22.03 -8.31
N ALA A 69 -1.07 22.34 -9.18
CA ALA A 69 -0.99 23.52 -10.04
C ALA A 69 -1.04 24.83 -9.22
N VAL A 70 -1.77 24.84 -8.11
CA VAL A 70 -1.92 26.04 -7.25
C VAL A 70 -0.73 26.21 -6.29
N TRP A 71 -0.31 25.15 -5.60
CA TRP A 71 0.67 25.25 -4.50
C TRP A 71 2.05 24.68 -4.81
N GLY A 72 2.16 23.85 -5.85
CA GLY A 72 3.38 23.11 -6.15
C GLY A 72 3.65 21.95 -5.18
N PRO A 73 4.55 21.01 -5.53
CA PRO A 73 4.70 19.74 -4.82
C PRO A 73 5.20 19.89 -3.37
N ALA A 74 6.08 20.86 -3.09
CA ALA A 74 6.63 21.05 -1.75
C ALA A 74 5.56 21.54 -0.75
N ARG A 75 4.84 22.62 -1.09
CA ARG A 75 3.78 23.17 -0.22
C ARG A 75 2.61 22.21 -0.08
N THR A 76 2.21 21.52 -1.16
CA THR A 76 1.18 20.48 -1.07
C THR A 76 1.56 19.38 -0.07
N THR A 77 2.83 18.95 -0.07
CA THR A 77 3.32 17.95 0.90
C THR A 77 3.30 18.49 2.33
N GLN A 78 3.74 19.74 2.54
CA GLN A 78 3.71 20.38 3.87
C GLN A 78 2.29 20.52 4.41
N ILE A 79 1.35 21.02 3.59
CA ILE A 79 -0.06 21.15 3.95
C ILE A 79 -0.64 19.78 4.31
N ALA A 80 -0.35 18.75 3.51
CA ALA A 80 -0.78 17.40 3.80
C ALA A 80 -0.25 16.89 5.15
N LEU A 81 1.04 17.09 5.45
CA LEU A 81 1.61 16.67 6.74
C LEU A 81 1.01 17.42 7.93
N CYS A 82 0.80 18.73 7.81
CA CYS A 82 0.13 19.52 8.85
C CYS A 82 -1.33 19.06 9.07
N ALA A 83 -2.05 18.79 7.98
CA ALA A 83 -3.41 18.27 8.03
C ALA A 83 -3.47 16.87 8.67
N ALA A 84 -2.54 15.98 8.33
CA ALA A 84 -2.43 14.66 8.95
C ALA A 84 -2.13 14.78 10.46
N ALA A 85 -1.19 15.64 10.85
CA ALA A 85 -0.87 15.88 12.26
C ALA A 85 -2.06 16.46 13.05
N ALA A 86 -2.77 17.43 12.47
CA ALA A 86 -3.99 17.97 13.06
C ALA A 86 -5.08 16.91 13.20
N GLY A 87 -5.29 16.08 12.18
CA GLY A 87 -6.22 14.96 12.24
C GLY A 87 -5.88 13.97 13.35
N VAL A 88 -4.61 13.60 13.50
CA VAL A 88 -4.17 12.73 14.61
C VAL A 88 -4.40 13.38 15.97
N ALA A 89 -4.07 14.68 16.13
CA ALA A 89 -4.33 15.40 17.38
C ALA A 89 -5.82 15.48 17.71
N LEU A 90 -6.68 15.62 16.70
CA LEU A 90 -8.14 15.62 16.87
C LEU A 90 -8.68 14.24 17.30
N LEU A 91 -8.04 13.14 16.90
CA LEU A 91 -8.43 11.80 17.36
C LEU A 91 -8.21 11.61 18.86
N SER A 92 -7.27 12.35 19.48
CA SER A 92 -6.99 12.28 20.92
C SER A 92 -8.16 12.74 21.82
N PHE A 93 -9.16 13.45 21.27
CA PHE A 93 -10.35 13.84 22.03
C PHE A 93 -11.35 12.69 22.24
N ALA A 94 -11.13 11.53 21.61
CA ALA A 94 -11.94 10.32 21.79
C ALA A 94 -13.46 10.50 21.54
N HIS A 95 -13.87 11.47 20.71
CA HIS A 95 -15.27 11.76 20.43
C HIS A 95 -15.64 11.51 18.97
N ILE A 96 -16.71 10.73 18.70
CA ILE A 96 -17.09 10.30 17.33
C ILE A 96 -17.30 11.49 16.38
N ALA A 97 -18.00 12.54 16.84
CA ALA A 97 -18.25 13.73 16.01
C ALA A 97 -16.97 14.47 15.58
N ILE A 98 -15.87 14.28 16.31
CA ILE A 98 -14.54 14.82 15.98
C ILE A 98 -13.74 13.80 15.16
N ALA A 99 -13.87 12.51 15.49
CA ALA A 99 -13.12 11.43 14.86
C ALA A 99 -13.44 11.27 13.37
N VAL A 100 -14.69 11.45 12.97
CA VAL A 100 -15.11 11.38 11.56
C VAL A 100 -14.42 12.47 10.72
N PRO A 101 -14.55 13.77 11.01
CA PRO A 101 -13.86 14.81 10.24
C PRO A 101 -12.34 14.73 10.37
N ALA A 102 -11.80 14.33 11.52
CA ALA A 102 -10.37 14.08 11.69
C ALA A 102 -9.85 12.97 10.76
N THR A 103 -10.60 11.87 10.66
CA THR A 103 -10.31 10.76 9.75
C THR A 103 -10.35 11.20 8.28
N MET A 104 -11.36 11.99 7.91
CA MET A 104 -11.46 12.54 6.55
C MET A 104 -10.25 13.42 6.22
N LEU A 105 -9.82 14.27 7.17
CA LEU A 105 -8.65 15.13 7.02
C LEU A 105 -7.36 14.31 6.82
N ILE A 106 -7.17 13.24 7.59
CA ILE A 106 -6.05 12.30 7.43
C ILE A 106 -6.08 11.64 6.04
N GLY A 107 -7.27 11.21 5.58
CA GLY A 107 -7.45 10.62 4.26
C GLY A 107 -7.12 11.59 3.12
N LEU A 108 -7.61 12.84 3.21
CA LEU A 108 -7.29 13.88 2.23
C LEU A 108 -5.79 14.18 2.19
N ALA A 109 -5.16 14.31 3.36
CA ALA A 109 -3.72 14.48 3.47
C ALA A 109 -2.95 13.33 2.82
N TYR A 110 -3.31 12.09 3.15
CA TYR A 110 -2.64 10.89 2.65
C TYR A 110 -2.69 10.80 1.12
N GLY A 111 -3.85 11.10 0.51
CA GLY A 111 -4.03 11.07 -0.95
C GLY A 111 -3.16 12.05 -1.75
N LEU A 112 -2.72 13.15 -1.13
CA LEU A 112 -1.91 14.21 -1.78
C LEU A 112 -0.40 13.94 -1.78
N THR A 113 0.09 13.09 -0.88
CA THR A 113 1.54 12.82 -0.74
C THR A 113 2.17 12.23 -2.01
N ASN A 114 1.40 11.40 -2.72
CA ASN A 114 1.88 10.66 -3.89
C ASN A 114 1.94 11.49 -5.18
N PRO A 115 0.90 12.25 -5.58
CA PRO A 115 0.98 13.15 -6.72
C PRO A 115 2.13 14.16 -6.59
N ALA A 116 2.30 14.73 -5.39
CA ALA A 116 3.38 15.70 -5.11
C ALA A 116 4.77 15.08 -5.27
N ALA A 117 4.99 13.90 -4.68
CA ALA A 117 6.23 13.16 -4.80
C ALA A 117 6.54 12.82 -6.28
N SER A 118 5.53 12.37 -7.03
CA SER A 118 5.70 11.94 -8.42
C SER A 118 6.02 13.09 -9.37
N GLN A 119 5.47 14.29 -9.14
CA GLN A 119 5.82 15.47 -9.93
C GLN A 119 7.28 15.89 -9.69
N LEU A 120 7.76 15.82 -8.44
CA LEU A 120 9.14 16.18 -8.10
C LEU A 120 10.13 15.12 -8.60
N LEU A 121 9.87 13.84 -8.32
CA LEU A 121 10.72 12.73 -8.75
C LEU A 121 10.67 12.50 -10.26
N GLY A 122 9.56 12.81 -10.93
CA GLY A 122 9.49 12.76 -12.39
C GLY A 122 10.51 13.67 -13.09
N LYS A 123 10.88 14.79 -12.47
CA LYS A 123 11.89 15.74 -12.96
C LYS A 123 13.31 15.37 -12.52
N LEU A 124 13.48 14.82 -11.31
CA LEU A 124 14.80 14.56 -10.72
C LEU A 124 15.33 13.15 -10.98
N ALA A 125 14.45 12.16 -11.15
CA ALA A 125 14.83 10.75 -11.27
C ALA A 125 15.43 10.44 -12.65
N PRO A 126 16.66 9.92 -12.73
CA PRO A 126 17.26 9.47 -13.98
C PRO A 126 16.38 8.39 -14.63
N PRO A 127 16.12 8.46 -15.96
CA PRO A 127 15.27 7.48 -16.64
C PRO A 127 15.64 6.03 -16.37
N ALA A 128 16.95 5.73 -16.28
CA ALA A 128 17.48 4.39 -16.05
C ALA A 128 17.29 3.86 -14.62
N ARG A 129 16.88 4.69 -13.66
CA ARG A 129 16.74 4.31 -12.24
C ARG A 129 15.38 4.70 -11.65
N ARG A 130 14.39 4.99 -12.50
CA ARG A 130 13.08 5.49 -12.04
C ARG A 130 12.38 4.49 -11.13
N ASN A 131 12.39 3.20 -11.43
CA ASN A 131 11.72 2.22 -10.56
C ASN A 131 12.39 2.15 -9.20
N MET A 132 13.73 2.18 -9.14
CA MET A 132 14.48 2.24 -7.90
C MET A 132 14.16 3.48 -7.06
N VAL A 133 14.15 4.66 -7.69
CA VAL A 133 13.85 5.93 -6.99
C VAL A 133 12.44 5.90 -6.38
N PHE A 134 11.42 5.47 -7.14
CA PHE A 134 10.07 5.32 -6.59
C PHE A 134 9.95 4.17 -5.58
N GLY A 135 10.70 3.08 -5.76
CA GLY A 135 10.79 1.98 -4.80
C GLY A 135 11.30 2.45 -3.44
N LEU A 136 12.42 3.20 -3.43
CA LEU A 136 12.99 3.81 -2.23
C LEU A 136 12.00 4.78 -1.57
N LYS A 137 11.32 5.62 -2.36
CA LYS A 137 10.27 6.51 -1.83
C LYS A 137 9.14 5.72 -1.17
N GLN A 138 8.74 4.59 -1.76
CA GLN A 138 7.66 3.75 -1.23
C GLN A 138 8.07 2.92 -0.02
N MET A 139 9.35 2.87 0.35
CA MET A 139 9.77 2.30 1.64
C MET A 139 9.20 3.08 2.83
N GLY A 140 8.79 4.33 2.65
CA GLY A 140 8.10 5.07 3.70
C GLY A 140 6.80 4.41 4.17
N VAL A 141 6.07 3.69 3.30
CA VAL A 141 4.83 2.99 3.70
C VAL A 141 5.10 1.91 4.77
N PRO A 142 5.95 0.90 4.55
CA PRO A 142 6.22 -0.13 5.55
C PRO A 142 6.90 0.45 6.79
N PHE A 143 7.74 1.48 6.66
CA PHE A 143 8.27 2.16 7.85
C PHE A 143 7.17 2.85 8.65
N GLY A 144 6.20 3.51 8.01
CA GLY A 144 5.08 4.14 8.71
C GLY A 144 4.16 3.13 9.37
N VAL A 145 3.86 2.02 8.69
CA VAL A 145 3.11 0.90 9.29
C VAL A 145 3.89 0.24 10.42
N ALA A 146 5.21 0.06 10.30
CA ALA A 146 6.04 -0.53 11.35
C ALA A 146 6.13 0.39 12.58
N LEU A 147 6.32 1.70 12.38
CA LEU A 147 6.34 2.68 13.47
C LEU A 147 4.98 2.79 14.16
N ALA A 148 3.88 2.71 13.40
CA ALA A 148 2.54 2.61 13.99
C ALA A 148 2.35 1.25 14.71
N GLY A 149 2.74 0.15 14.07
CA GLY A 149 2.52 -1.25 14.46
C GLY A 149 3.45 -1.81 15.54
N LEU A 150 4.55 -1.10 15.87
CA LEU A 150 5.32 -1.29 17.11
C LEU A 150 4.43 -1.19 18.37
N MET A 151 3.16 -0.81 18.21
CA MET A 151 2.14 -0.69 19.24
C MET A 151 1.02 -1.75 19.22
N LEU A 152 1.11 -2.88 18.46
CA LEU A 152 0.38 -4.19 18.59
C LEU A 152 0.05 -4.86 17.22
N PRO A 153 -0.14 -6.20 17.15
CA PRO A 153 -0.41 -6.93 15.89
C PRO A 153 -1.92 -7.12 15.61
N GLY A 154 -2.39 -6.64 14.46
CA GLY A 154 -3.77 -6.87 14.00
C GLY A 154 -3.88 -6.82 12.47
N THR A 155 -3.62 -7.94 11.79
CA THR A 155 -3.84 -8.09 10.34
C THR A 155 -4.68 -9.34 10.07
N ASP A 156 -5.44 -9.36 8.97
CA ASP A 156 -6.28 -10.50 8.57
C ASP A 156 -5.46 -11.80 8.39
N MET A 157 -4.17 -11.68 8.08
CA MET A 157 -3.25 -12.82 8.02
C MET A 157 -2.94 -13.43 9.38
N VAL A 158 -2.87 -12.62 10.44
CA VAL A 158 -2.75 -13.14 11.82
C VAL A 158 -4.04 -13.86 12.21
N ALA A 159 -5.20 -13.28 11.87
CA ALA A 159 -6.50 -13.91 12.12
C ALA A 159 -6.62 -15.27 11.41
N MET A 160 -6.14 -15.38 10.16
CA MET A 160 -6.07 -16.64 9.43
C MET A 160 -5.13 -17.67 10.09
N LEU A 161 -3.92 -17.28 10.49
CA LEU A 161 -2.97 -18.18 11.16
C LEU A 161 -3.54 -18.76 12.46
N ILE A 162 -4.24 -17.94 13.24
CA ILE A 162 -4.87 -18.38 14.48
C ILE A 162 -6.13 -19.21 14.20
N GLY A 163 -7.05 -18.67 13.39
CA GLY A 163 -8.39 -19.23 13.19
C GLY A 163 -8.43 -20.46 12.29
N ASP A 164 -7.65 -20.48 11.22
CA ASP A 164 -7.70 -21.56 10.21
C ASP A 164 -6.59 -22.59 10.40
N TYR A 165 -5.42 -22.15 10.89
CA TYR A 165 -4.24 -23.00 11.04
C TYR A 165 -3.92 -23.37 12.51
N GLY A 166 -4.62 -22.78 13.48
CA GLY A 166 -4.48 -23.11 14.90
C GLY A 166 -3.17 -22.63 15.54
N TRP A 167 -2.50 -21.64 14.96
CA TRP A 167 -1.27 -21.08 15.51
C TRP A 167 -1.55 -20.20 16.73
N ASP A 168 -0.57 -20.10 17.61
CA ASP A 168 -0.62 -19.12 18.71
C ASP A 168 -0.38 -17.69 18.18
N SER A 169 -0.88 -16.70 18.92
CA SER A 169 -0.82 -15.30 18.52
C SER A 169 0.61 -14.75 18.37
N VAL A 170 1.58 -15.28 19.14
CA VAL A 170 2.96 -14.81 19.11
C VAL A 170 3.64 -15.29 17.83
N SER A 171 3.56 -16.58 17.53
CA SER A 171 4.12 -17.16 16.30
C SER A 171 3.44 -16.59 15.04
N ALA A 172 2.13 -16.40 15.07
CA ALA A 172 1.38 -15.79 13.98
C ALA A 172 1.83 -14.33 13.72
N GLY A 173 1.96 -13.54 14.79
CA GLY A 173 2.47 -12.17 14.70
C GLY A 173 3.90 -12.11 14.18
N ALA A 174 4.77 -13.01 14.63
CA ALA A 174 6.16 -13.08 14.19
C ALA A 174 6.29 -13.42 12.69
N LEU A 175 5.52 -14.39 12.19
CA LEU A 175 5.53 -14.76 10.77
C LEU A 175 5.05 -13.61 9.88
N VAL A 176 3.95 -12.96 10.26
CA VAL A 176 3.46 -11.79 9.51
C VAL A 176 4.46 -10.63 9.56
N GLY A 177 5.11 -10.41 10.71
CA GLY A 177 6.21 -9.44 10.83
C GLY A 177 7.35 -9.73 9.85
N LEU A 178 7.77 -11.00 9.75
CA LEU A 178 8.76 -11.44 8.77
C LEU A 178 8.28 -11.18 7.34
N CYS A 179 7.01 -11.46 7.02
CA CYS A 179 6.45 -11.16 5.70
C CYS A 179 6.54 -9.68 5.34
N GLN A 180 6.34 -8.78 6.31
CA GLN A 180 6.45 -7.34 6.09
C GLN A 180 7.91 -6.92 5.82
N VAL A 181 8.88 -7.51 6.52
CA VAL A 181 10.31 -7.28 6.27
C VAL A 181 10.71 -7.78 4.88
N VAL A 182 10.36 -9.02 4.56
CA VAL A 182 10.60 -9.62 3.23
C VAL A 182 9.93 -8.78 2.15
N GLY A 183 8.70 -8.33 2.40
CA GLY A 183 7.95 -7.47 1.50
C GLY A 183 8.61 -6.11 1.28
N GLY A 184 9.15 -5.50 2.34
CA GLY A 184 9.97 -4.29 2.25
C GLY A 184 11.20 -4.49 1.37
N LEU A 185 11.99 -5.53 1.63
CA LEU A 185 13.19 -5.86 0.84
C LEU A 185 12.85 -6.18 -0.63
N SER A 186 11.74 -6.87 -0.87
CA SER A 186 11.28 -7.24 -2.20
C SER A 186 10.97 -6.02 -3.07
N ARG A 187 10.54 -4.88 -2.49
CA ARG A 187 10.29 -3.63 -3.24
C ARG A 187 11.55 -3.15 -3.94
N ILE A 188 12.70 -3.26 -3.25
CA ILE A 188 14.01 -2.90 -3.80
C ILE A 188 14.40 -3.91 -4.87
N GLY A 189 14.24 -5.22 -4.59
CA GLY A 189 14.53 -6.29 -5.54
C GLY A 189 13.75 -6.16 -6.85
N TRP A 190 12.43 -6.01 -6.78
CA TRP A 190 11.57 -5.84 -7.95
C TRP A 190 11.85 -4.54 -8.69
N ALA A 191 12.15 -3.45 -7.99
CA ALA A 191 12.57 -2.21 -8.61
C ALA A 191 13.89 -2.36 -9.40
N LEU A 192 14.89 -3.08 -8.85
CA LEU A 192 16.13 -3.40 -9.55
C LEU A 192 15.88 -4.23 -10.81
N VAL A 193 15.06 -5.29 -10.70
CA VAL A 193 14.73 -6.16 -11.83
C VAL A 193 13.98 -5.39 -12.92
N ALA A 194 13.11 -4.45 -12.52
CA ALA A 194 12.38 -3.58 -13.43
C ALA A 194 13.30 -2.61 -14.18
N ASP A 195 14.29 -2.03 -13.50
CA ASP A 195 15.27 -1.10 -14.10
C ASP A 195 16.31 -1.81 -14.98
N THR A 196 16.73 -3.03 -14.63
CA THR A 196 17.92 -3.67 -15.24
C THR A 196 17.63 -4.79 -16.23
N ARG A 197 16.52 -5.52 -16.09
CA ARG A 197 16.30 -6.78 -16.84
C ARG A 197 14.99 -6.82 -17.60
N LEU A 198 13.87 -6.67 -16.91
CA LEU A 198 12.57 -7.08 -17.46
C LEU A 198 11.69 -5.91 -17.90
N GLY A 199 11.94 -4.70 -17.38
CA GLY A 199 11.03 -3.56 -17.52
C GLY A 199 9.84 -3.64 -16.56
N GLY A 200 9.29 -2.49 -16.17
CA GLY A 200 8.26 -2.41 -15.13
C GLY A 200 6.99 -3.21 -15.45
N GLN A 201 6.46 -3.13 -16.68
CA GLN A 201 5.26 -3.91 -17.05
C GLN A 201 5.45 -5.43 -16.91
N ARG A 202 6.62 -5.98 -17.23
CA ARG A 202 6.88 -7.43 -17.04
C ARG A 202 7.03 -7.80 -15.59
N VAL A 203 7.68 -6.95 -14.80
CA VAL A 203 7.77 -7.16 -13.36
C VAL A 203 6.39 -7.13 -12.70
N LEU A 204 5.50 -6.22 -13.10
CA LEU A 204 4.12 -6.19 -12.60
C LEU A 204 3.32 -7.45 -12.99
N MET A 205 3.50 -7.96 -14.22
CA MET A 205 2.92 -9.25 -14.62
C MET A 205 3.39 -10.39 -13.71
N LEU A 206 4.70 -10.50 -13.47
CA LEU A 206 5.27 -11.54 -12.62
C LEU A 206 4.80 -11.41 -11.17
N ILE A 207 4.80 -10.20 -10.61
CA ILE A 207 4.31 -9.96 -9.26
C ILE A 207 2.84 -10.36 -9.12
N GLY A 208 1.98 -9.96 -10.07
CA GLY A 208 0.57 -10.33 -10.06
C GLY A 208 0.36 -11.84 -10.18
N ALA A 209 1.07 -12.49 -11.10
CA ALA A 209 0.99 -13.94 -11.29
C ALA A 209 1.44 -14.72 -10.05
N LEU A 210 2.63 -14.39 -9.52
CA LEU A 210 3.18 -15.05 -8.32
C LEU A 210 2.28 -14.82 -7.10
N SER A 211 1.81 -13.59 -6.89
CA SER A 211 0.89 -13.27 -5.79
C SER A 211 -0.40 -14.06 -5.88
N GLY A 212 -0.99 -14.16 -7.07
CA GLY A 212 -2.17 -14.97 -7.30
C GLY A 212 -1.94 -16.45 -7.02
N ILE A 213 -0.87 -17.03 -7.56
CA ILE A 213 -0.52 -18.44 -7.35
C ILE A 213 -0.32 -18.74 -5.88
N PHE A 214 0.49 -17.95 -5.16
CA PHE A 214 0.78 -18.21 -3.74
C PHE A 214 -0.46 -18.05 -2.85
N LEU A 215 -1.31 -17.06 -3.13
CA LEU A 215 -2.57 -16.92 -2.39
C LEU A 215 -3.55 -18.07 -2.69
N MET A 216 -3.58 -18.59 -3.92
CA MET A 216 -4.37 -19.79 -4.27
C MET A 216 -3.84 -21.08 -3.62
N MET A 217 -2.57 -21.12 -3.22
CA MET A 217 -1.99 -22.27 -2.53
C MET A 217 -2.36 -22.34 -1.05
N LEU A 218 -2.84 -21.27 -0.43
CA LEU A 218 -3.16 -21.24 1.01
C LEU A 218 -4.10 -22.38 1.43
N PRO A 219 -5.24 -22.65 0.76
CA PRO A 219 -6.12 -23.75 1.15
C PRO A 219 -5.51 -25.15 1.02
N LEU A 220 -4.43 -25.30 0.25
CA LEU A 220 -3.81 -26.57 -0.07
C LEU A 220 -2.79 -27.02 1.00
N VAL A 221 -2.34 -26.11 1.86
CA VAL A 221 -1.35 -26.38 2.90
C VAL A 221 -2.07 -26.65 4.22
N GLY A 222 -1.70 -27.75 4.90
CA GLY A 222 -2.26 -28.08 6.21
C GLY A 222 -1.63 -27.25 7.34
N GLY A 223 -2.37 -27.02 8.44
CA GLY A 223 -1.82 -26.31 9.62
C GLY A 223 -0.66 -27.04 10.30
N SER A 224 -0.57 -28.37 10.14
CA SER A 224 0.53 -29.20 10.61
C SER A 224 1.82 -29.05 9.79
N GLU A 225 1.73 -28.47 8.59
CA GLU A 225 2.85 -28.31 7.66
C GLU A 225 3.57 -26.97 7.88
N THR A 226 3.95 -26.69 9.13
CA THR A 226 4.52 -25.41 9.59
C THR A 226 5.61 -24.89 8.67
N PHE A 227 6.54 -25.75 8.24
CA PHE A 227 7.63 -25.37 7.35
C PHE A 227 7.14 -24.86 5.98
N LEU A 228 6.20 -25.57 5.36
CA LEU A 228 5.63 -25.16 4.07
C LEU A 228 4.82 -23.87 4.21
N LEU A 229 4.08 -23.72 5.31
CA LEU A 229 3.31 -22.52 5.60
C LEU A 229 4.23 -21.30 5.77
N VAL A 230 5.35 -21.44 6.48
CA VAL A 230 6.35 -20.37 6.62
C VAL A 230 6.95 -19.98 5.27
N LEU A 231 7.35 -20.97 4.45
CA LEU A 231 7.88 -20.70 3.11
C LEU A 231 6.86 -19.99 2.22
N LEU A 232 5.60 -20.43 2.26
CA LEU A 232 4.51 -19.82 1.50
C LEU A 232 4.28 -18.38 1.93
N PHE A 233 4.29 -18.10 3.22
CA PHE A 233 4.15 -16.74 3.76
C PHE A 233 5.31 -15.83 3.36
N ILE A 234 6.56 -16.32 3.39
CA ILE A 234 7.73 -15.59 2.88
C ILE A 234 7.56 -15.28 1.39
N ALA A 235 7.09 -16.24 0.59
CA ALA A 235 6.83 -16.06 -0.83
C ALA A 235 5.72 -15.02 -1.09
N ILE A 236 4.62 -15.08 -0.32
CA ILE A 236 3.54 -14.08 -0.35
C ILE A 236 4.06 -12.70 0.01
N GLY A 237 4.85 -12.55 1.08
CA GLY A 237 5.46 -11.28 1.46
C GLY A 237 6.34 -10.73 0.34
N GLY A 238 7.16 -11.59 -0.28
CA GLY A 238 8.05 -11.24 -1.39
C GLY A 238 7.35 -10.84 -2.69
N SER A 239 6.10 -11.27 -2.93
CA SER A 239 5.35 -10.91 -4.13
C SER A 239 4.34 -9.78 -3.89
N THR A 240 3.53 -9.88 -2.84
CA THR A 240 2.35 -9.01 -2.64
C THR A 240 2.69 -7.60 -2.16
N ALA A 241 3.88 -7.37 -1.60
CA ALA A 241 4.27 -6.06 -1.08
C ALA A 241 5.09 -5.23 -2.07
N GLY A 242 5.67 -5.85 -3.11
CA GLY A 242 6.71 -5.29 -3.98
C GLY A 242 6.26 -4.35 -5.10
N TRP A 243 4.97 -4.37 -5.46
CA TRP A 243 4.46 -3.80 -6.72
C TRP A 243 4.39 -2.27 -6.76
N ASN A 244 4.18 -1.61 -5.61
CA ASN A 244 3.83 -0.19 -5.53
C ASN A 244 4.85 0.74 -6.22
N GLY A 245 6.15 0.55 -5.96
CA GLY A 245 7.21 1.41 -6.53
C GLY A 245 7.31 1.26 -8.04
N VAL A 246 7.22 0.02 -8.53
CA VAL A 246 7.27 -0.30 -9.97
C VAL A 246 6.03 0.24 -10.67
N LEU A 247 4.84 0.08 -10.08
CA LEU A 247 3.58 0.52 -10.68
C LEU A 247 3.54 2.04 -10.86
N VAL A 248 3.97 2.81 -9.85
CA VAL A 248 4.00 4.27 -9.92
C VAL A 248 5.06 4.76 -10.91
N ALA A 249 6.25 4.16 -10.90
CA ALA A 249 7.29 4.51 -11.87
C ALA A 249 6.87 4.19 -13.31
N GLU A 250 6.23 3.04 -13.52
CA GLU A 250 5.70 2.63 -14.81
C GLU A 250 4.61 3.57 -15.31
N SER A 251 3.66 3.96 -14.43
CA SER A 251 2.58 4.88 -14.80
C SER A 251 3.13 6.26 -15.18
N VAL A 252 4.12 6.76 -14.45
CA VAL A 252 4.82 8.02 -14.77
C VAL A 252 5.59 7.90 -16.09
N ARG A 253 6.21 6.74 -16.38
CA ARG A 253 6.94 6.54 -17.64
C ARG A 253 6.01 6.48 -18.85
N LEU A 254 4.82 5.91 -18.70
CA LEU A 254 3.83 5.77 -19.76
C LEU A 254 2.97 7.02 -19.93
N ALA A 255 2.98 7.94 -18.98
CA ALA A 255 2.22 9.17 -19.04
C ALA A 255 2.70 10.11 -20.16
N PRO A 256 1.79 10.82 -20.85
CA PRO A 256 2.16 11.92 -21.74
C PRO A 256 3.01 12.99 -21.03
N PRO A 257 3.82 13.78 -21.77
CA PRO A 257 4.60 14.87 -21.20
C PRO A 257 3.73 15.81 -20.35
N GLY A 258 4.17 16.09 -19.12
CA GLY A 258 3.42 16.93 -18.17
C GLY A 258 2.30 16.21 -17.38
N ALA A 259 1.94 14.96 -17.73
CA ALA A 259 0.86 14.21 -17.09
C ALA A 259 1.33 13.22 -16.00
N ALA A 260 2.58 13.28 -15.56
CA ALA A 260 3.15 12.38 -14.56
C ALA A 260 2.41 12.40 -13.20
N GLY A 261 2.06 13.60 -12.71
CA GLY A 261 1.28 13.79 -11.48
C GLY A 261 -0.13 13.17 -11.58
N PRO A 262 -0.94 13.53 -12.59
CA PRO A 262 -2.24 12.90 -12.83
C PRO A 262 -2.19 11.37 -12.99
N ALA A 263 -1.22 10.84 -13.75
CA ALA A 263 -1.12 9.41 -14.02
C ALA A 263 -0.78 8.61 -12.75
N SER A 264 0.17 9.08 -11.95
CA SER A 264 0.50 8.47 -10.66
C SER A 264 -0.67 8.56 -9.68
N GLY A 265 -1.35 9.71 -9.60
CA GLY A 265 -2.53 9.90 -8.77
C GLY A 265 -3.66 8.93 -9.11
N ALA A 266 -4.01 8.81 -10.39
CA ALA A 266 -5.09 7.90 -10.83
C ALA A 266 -4.79 6.43 -10.49
N VAL A 267 -3.57 5.97 -10.74
CA VAL A 267 -3.16 4.59 -10.44
C VAL A 267 -3.17 4.29 -8.94
N ILE A 268 -2.82 5.28 -8.12
CA ILE A 268 -2.83 5.16 -6.66
C ILE A 268 -4.26 5.28 -6.10
N SER A 269 -5.12 6.13 -6.68
CA SER A 269 -6.56 6.15 -6.35
C SER A 269 -7.20 4.78 -6.56
N LEU A 270 -6.91 4.11 -7.68
CA LEU A 270 -7.37 2.75 -7.94
C LEU A 270 -6.82 1.75 -6.92
N SER A 271 -5.56 1.92 -6.53
CA SER A 271 -4.92 1.12 -5.48
C SER A 271 -5.62 1.28 -4.12
N PHE A 272 -6.02 2.51 -3.78
CA PHE A 272 -6.76 2.80 -2.55
C PHE A 272 -8.17 2.22 -2.57
N ALA A 273 -8.86 2.19 -3.72
CA ALA A 273 -10.14 1.50 -3.83
C ALA A 273 -10.03 0.01 -3.41
N GLY A 274 -8.95 -0.67 -3.83
CA GLY A 274 -8.64 -2.02 -3.38
C GLY A 274 -8.40 -2.11 -1.86
N ALA A 275 -7.73 -1.12 -1.26
CA ALA A 275 -7.51 -1.07 0.18
C ALA A 275 -8.79 -0.76 1.00
N VAL A 276 -9.75 -0.02 0.43
CA VAL A 276 -11.10 0.20 1.03
C VAL A 276 -11.90 -1.10 1.01
N LEU A 277 -11.94 -1.76 -0.15
CA LEU A 277 -12.82 -2.90 -0.38
C LEU A 277 -12.24 -4.21 0.13
N GLY A 278 -10.91 -4.33 0.20
CA GLY A 278 -10.18 -5.56 0.53
C GLY A 278 -10.56 -6.16 1.89
N PRO A 279 -10.34 -5.46 3.03
CA PRO A 279 -10.62 -6.02 4.35
C PRO A 279 -12.10 -6.40 4.56
N PRO A 280 -13.10 -5.58 4.16
CA PRO A 280 -14.51 -5.99 4.22
C PRO A 280 -14.80 -7.25 3.38
N LEU A 281 -14.23 -7.36 2.17
CA LEU A 281 -14.40 -8.54 1.33
C LEU A 281 -13.74 -9.78 1.93
N ILE A 282 -12.54 -9.65 2.52
CA ILE A 282 -11.87 -10.76 3.23
C ILE A 282 -12.70 -11.22 4.42
N ALA A 283 -13.21 -10.29 5.23
CA ALA A 283 -14.03 -10.61 6.39
C ALA A 283 -15.34 -11.30 5.98
N LEU A 284 -16.05 -10.76 4.98
CA LEU A 284 -17.29 -11.35 4.47
C LEU A 284 -17.06 -12.75 3.89
N LEU A 285 -16.08 -12.89 2.99
CA LEU A 285 -15.75 -14.18 2.38
C LEU A 285 -15.23 -15.17 3.42
N GLY A 286 -14.47 -14.72 4.43
CA GLY A 286 -13.99 -15.57 5.50
C GLY A 286 -15.13 -16.16 6.34
N GLN A 287 -16.19 -15.38 6.57
CA GLN A 287 -17.40 -15.84 7.24
C GLN A 287 -18.19 -16.83 6.37
N GLU A 288 -18.46 -16.48 5.11
CA GLU A 288 -19.25 -17.30 4.18
C GLU A 288 -18.55 -18.62 3.79
N LEU A 289 -17.22 -18.59 3.65
CA LEU A 289 -16.42 -19.76 3.27
C LEU A 289 -15.89 -20.55 4.49
N HIS A 290 -16.25 -20.13 5.71
CA HIS A 290 -15.78 -20.72 6.97
C HIS A 290 -14.24 -20.86 7.04
N GLY A 291 -13.52 -19.85 6.56
CA GLY A 291 -12.06 -19.82 6.59
C GLY A 291 -11.46 -18.70 5.75
N TYR A 292 -10.58 -17.92 6.37
CA TYR A 292 -9.86 -16.82 5.73
C TYR A 292 -8.95 -17.28 4.58
N ARG A 293 -8.37 -18.49 4.65
CA ARG A 293 -7.54 -19.07 3.58
C ARG A 293 -8.28 -19.21 2.25
N TYR A 294 -9.58 -19.52 2.31
CA TYR A 294 -10.43 -19.58 1.12
C TYR A 294 -10.78 -18.17 0.61
N ALA A 295 -11.02 -17.22 1.51
CA ALA A 295 -11.22 -15.82 1.15
C ALA A 295 -10.02 -15.25 0.40
N PHE A 296 -8.79 -15.48 0.90
CA PHE A 296 -7.57 -15.08 0.22
C PHE A 296 -7.40 -15.79 -1.14
N ALA A 297 -7.74 -17.06 -1.25
CA ALA A 297 -7.68 -17.80 -2.52
C ALA A 297 -8.68 -17.29 -3.57
N VAL A 298 -9.89 -16.90 -3.17
CA VAL A 298 -10.87 -16.27 -4.06
C VAL A 298 -10.37 -14.91 -4.54
N LEU A 299 -9.87 -14.08 -3.63
CA LEU A 299 -9.34 -12.76 -3.97
C LEU A 299 -8.03 -12.82 -4.76
N ALA A 300 -7.33 -13.95 -4.78
CA ALA A 300 -6.16 -14.20 -5.62
C ALA A 300 -6.44 -14.10 -7.13
N THR A 301 -7.71 -14.20 -7.53
CA THR A 301 -8.14 -13.95 -8.92
C THR A 301 -7.87 -12.50 -9.37
N LEU A 302 -7.88 -11.53 -8.45
CA LEU A 302 -7.63 -10.11 -8.75
C LEU A 302 -6.19 -9.83 -9.22
N PRO A 303 -5.12 -10.25 -8.50
CA PRO A 303 -3.76 -10.08 -9.00
C PRO A 303 -3.47 -10.90 -10.27
N LEU A 304 -4.12 -12.05 -10.47
CA LEU A 304 -4.04 -12.79 -11.74
C LEU A 304 -4.67 -12.02 -12.90
N ALA A 305 -5.85 -11.44 -12.69
CA ALA A 305 -6.49 -10.56 -13.67
C ALA A 305 -5.61 -9.33 -13.96
N GLY A 306 -4.99 -8.74 -12.93
CA GLY A 306 -4.02 -7.66 -13.09
C GLY A 306 -2.81 -8.06 -13.95
N ALA A 307 -2.28 -9.27 -13.77
CA ALA A 307 -1.21 -9.81 -14.60
C ALA A 307 -1.66 -10.00 -16.06
N ALA A 308 -2.86 -10.54 -16.28
CA ALA A 308 -3.46 -10.68 -17.60
C ALA A 308 -3.66 -9.32 -18.29
N LEU A 309 -4.17 -8.31 -17.58
CA LEU A 309 -4.33 -6.94 -18.09
C LEU A 309 -2.99 -6.32 -18.48
N CYS A 310 -1.95 -6.52 -17.67
CA CYS A 310 -0.60 -6.08 -18.01
C CYS A 310 -0.06 -6.80 -19.25
N TRP A 311 -0.41 -8.08 -19.46
CA TRP A 311 -0.05 -8.85 -20.65
C TRP A 311 -0.77 -8.32 -21.90
N PHE A 312 -2.09 -8.18 -21.86
CA PHE A 312 -2.88 -7.62 -22.96
C PHE A 312 -2.42 -6.21 -23.34
N GLY A 313 -2.26 -5.33 -22.35
CA GLY A 313 -1.81 -3.95 -22.59
C GLY A 313 -0.39 -3.86 -23.15
N ARG A 314 0.43 -4.91 -23.05
CA ARG A 314 1.76 -4.97 -23.68
C ARG A 314 1.64 -5.32 -25.17
N HIS A 315 0.87 -6.35 -25.49
CA HIS A 315 0.70 -6.87 -26.85
C HIS A 315 -0.08 -5.89 -27.72
N ALA A 316 -1.10 -5.24 -27.16
CA ALA A 316 -1.83 -4.16 -27.85
C ALA A 316 -0.91 -3.00 -28.26
N ARG A 317 0.11 -2.66 -27.45
CA ARG A 317 1.08 -1.61 -27.77
C ARG A 317 2.13 -2.01 -28.81
N ARG A 318 2.29 -3.30 -29.06
CA ARG A 318 3.21 -3.83 -30.07
C ARG A 318 2.55 -4.03 -31.43
N GLY A 319 1.23 -3.86 -31.51
CA GLY A 319 0.47 -4.19 -32.72
C GLY A 319 0.29 -5.70 -32.89
N ASP A 320 0.50 -6.51 -31.85
CA ASP A 320 0.43 -7.99 -31.96
C ASP A 320 -1.01 -8.50 -32.23
N PHE A 321 -2.02 -7.62 -32.18
CA PHE A 321 -3.43 -7.93 -32.40
C PHE A 321 -4.03 -7.26 -33.65
N THR A 322 -3.18 -6.64 -34.48
CA THR A 322 -3.53 -5.99 -35.75
C THR A 322 -2.70 -6.58 -36.87
#